data_AF-A0A1Y1JB16-F1
#
_entry.id   AF-A0A1Y1JB16-F1
#
_cell.length_a   1.000
_cell.length_b   1.000
_cell.length_c   1.000
_cell.angle_alpha   90.00
_cell.angle_beta   90.00
_cell.angle_gamma   90.00
#
_symmetry.space_group_name_H-M   'P 1'
#
loop_
_entity.id
_entity.type
_entity.pdbx_description
1 polymer ?
#
loop_
_entity_poly.entity_id
_entity_poly.type
_entity_poly.pdbx_seq_one_letter_code
_entity_poly.pdbx_strand_id
1 'polypeptide(L)'
;MVNLFQINKRFMYWPPKNKIRTLKFPSGKKSFIFIGKRDEDGKDEPVLCFVDNQNHKLTWMNKEEVLNFEKLMPRLDTYFSLYLEKAKKVKEDNKLLNEEMSRSLHE
;
A
#
# COMPACT_ATOMS: atom_id res chain seq x y z
N MET A 1 -22.21 -17.20 44.51
CA MET A 1 -21.22 -17.83 43.60
C MET A 1 -21.49 -17.25 42.21
N VAL A 2 -20.82 -16.15 41.86
CA VAL A 2 -21.18 -15.35 40.67
C VAL A 2 -20.31 -15.82 39.51
N ASN A 3 -20.91 -16.58 38.58
CA ASN A 3 -20.28 -16.88 37.31
C ASN A 3 -20.25 -15.58 36.47
N LEU A 4 -19.12 -14.89 36.55
CA LEU A 4 -18.78 -13.77 35.68
C LEU A 4 -18.50 -14.32 34.27
N PHE A 5 -19.55 -14.57 33.50
CA PHE A 5 -19.39 -14.68 32.05
C PHE A 5 -19.05 -13.28 31.51
N GLN A 6 -17.78 -12.92 31.59
CA GLN A 6 -17.26 -11.80 30.80
C GLN A 6 -17.35 -12.22 29.34
N ILE A 7 -18.44 -11.82 28.69
CA ILE A 7 -18.53 -11.73 27.23
C ILE A 7 -17.44 -10.74 26.83
N ASN A 8 -16.27 -11.26 26.50
CA ASN A 8 -15.14 -10.48 26.08
C ASN A 8 -15.46 -9.98 24.66
N LYS A 9 -16.17 -8.84 24.58
CA LYS A 9 -16.51 -8.15 23.34
C LYS A 9 -15.22 -7.60 22.73
N ARG A 10 -14.39 -8.48 22.17
CA ARG A 10 -13.11 -8.10 21.56
C ARG A 10 -13.36 -7.51 20.18
N PHE A 11 -13.80 -6.26 20.16
CA PHE A 11 -13.47 -5.36 19.06
C PHE A 11 -11.99 -5.05 19.19
N MET A 12 -11.15 -5.65 18.35
CA MET A 12 -9.77 -5.19 18.22
C MET A 12 -9.80 -3.93 17.34
N TYR A 13 -10.28 -2.83 17.93
CA TYR A 13 -10.28 -1.54 17.28
C TYR A 13 -8.83 -1.11 17.15
N TRP A 14 -8.43 -0.92 15.90
CA TRP A 14 -7.21 -0.27 15.50
C TRP A 14 -6.78 0.86 16.46
N PRO A 15 -5.48 0.99 16.80
CA PRO A 15 -4.34 0.24 16.29
C PRO A 15 -4.08 -1.08 17.04
N PRO A 16 -3.52 -2.10 16.36
CA PRO A 16 -3.16 -3.35 17.01
C PRO A 16 -2.03 -3.13 18.02
N LYS A 17 -2.19 -3.68 19.23
CA LYS A 17 -1.19 -3.60 20.31
C LYS A 17 0.06 -4.44 20.00
N ASN A 18 -0.14 -5.64 19.44
CA ASN A 18 0.93 -6.58 19.17
C ASN A 18 1.34 -6.52 17.70
N LYS A 19 2.47 -5.87 17.42
CA LYS A 19 3.04 -5.73 16.08
C LYS A 19 4.29 -6.59 15.99
N ILE A 20 4.36 -7.42 14.96
CA ILE A 20 5.46 -8.30 14.62
C ILE A 20 6.19 -7.68 13.43
N ARG A 21 7.52 -7.58 13.51
CA ARG A 21 8.40 -7.11 12.41
C ARG A 21 7.91 -5.83 11.72
N THR A 22 8.21 -4.68 12.32
CA THR A 22 7.91 -3.37 11.70
C THR A 22 9.02 -2.97 10.74
N LEU A 23 8.67 -2.70 9.48
CA LEU A 23 9.54 -2.13 8.46
C LEU A 23 9.18 -0.65 8.25
N LYS A 24 10.19 0.19 8.04
CA LYS A 24 10.02 1.61 7.71
C LYS A 24 10.45 1.83 6.26
N PHE A 25 9.59 2.48 5.48
CA PHE A 25 9.87 2.85 4.10
C PHE A 25 10.56 4.23 4.03
N PRO A 26 11.33 4.52 2.95
CA PRO A 26 11.96 5.83 2.75
C PRO A 26 10.98 7.00 2.74
N SER A 27 9.72 6.76 2.35
CA SER A 27 8.65 7.77 2.38
C SER A 27 8.11 8.09 3.78
N GLY A 28 8.64 7.45 4.83
CA GLY A 28 8.18 7.55 6.22
C GLY A 28 7.03 6.60 6.57
N LYS A 29 6.41 5.97 5.56
CA LYS A 29 5.37 4.94 5.74
C LYS A 29 5.95 3.74 6.49
N LYS A 30 5.09 2.97 7.14
CA LYS A 30 5.48 1.77 7.88
C LYS A 30 4.67 0.57 7.44
N SER A 31 5.26 -0.62 7.48
CA SER A 31 4.51 -1.87 7.46
C SER A 31 4.83 -2.71 8.69
N PHE A 32 3.88 -3.53 9.11
CA PHE A 32 4.08 -4.50 10.19
C PHE A 32 3.10 -5.65 10.03
N ILE A 33 3.42 -6.79 10.62
CA ILE A 33 2.53 -7.95 10.70
C ILE A 33 1.82 -7.90 12.04
N PHE A 34 0.54 -8.24 12.08
CA PHE A 34 -0.18 -8.47 13.33
C PHE A 34 -1.12 -9.65 13.16
N ILE A 35 -1.62 -10.18 14.28
CA ILE A 35 -2.66 -11.23 14.23
C ILE A 35 -4.01 -10.53 14.13
N GLY A 36 -4.65 -10.66 12.97
CA GLY A 36 -6.01 -10.22 12.72
C GLY A 36 -6.99 -11.36 12.94
N LYS A 37 -8.29 -11.02 12.96
CA LYS A 37 -9.35 -12.02 12.88
C LYS A 37 -9.85 -12.08 11.44
N ARG A 38 -9.95 -13.28 10.89
CA ARG A 38 -10.50 -13.52 9.57
C ARG A 38 -12.00 -13.23 9.55
N ASP A 39 -12.47 -12.61 8.48
CA ASP A 39 -13.87 -12.19 8.35
C ASP A 39 -14.83 -13.39 8.23
N GLU A 40 -14.39 -14.50 7.62
CA GLU A 40 -15.24 -15.68 7.35
C GLU A 40 -15.55 -16.53 8.58
N ASP A 41 -14.52 -16.90 9.35
CA ASP A 41 -14.64 -17.88 10.45
C ASP A 41 -14.19 -17.32 11.81
N GLY A 42 -13.78 -16.04 11.85
CA GLY A 42 -13.34 -15.37 13.08
C GLY A 42 -12.04 -15.91 13.67
N LYS A 43 -11.34 -16.82 12.99
CA LYS A 43 -10.07 -17.37 13.46
C LYS A 43 -8.94 -16.36 13.30
N ASP A 44 -7.93 -16.54 14.12
CA ASP A 44 -6.71 -15.74 14.09
C ASP A 44 -5.89 -16.04 12.82
N GLU A 45 -5.48 -14.99 12.12
CA GLU A 45 -4.62 -15.09 10.94
C GLU A 45 -3.56 -13.98 10.92
N PRO A 46 -2.36 -14.25 10.35
CA PRO A 46 -1.36 -13.21 10.17
C PRO A 46 -1.77 -12.27 9.05
N VAL A 47 -1.76 -10.97 9.35
CA VAL A 47 -2.13 -9.90 8.42
C VAL A 47 -0.96 -8.93 8.29
N LEU A 48 -0.56 -8.65 7.05
CA LEU A 48 0.40 -7.61 6.72
C LEU A 48 -0.33 -6.27 6.62
N CYS A 49 0.08 -5.29 7.40
CA CYS A 49 -0.55 -3.97 7.40
C CYS A 49 0.42 -2.87 6.97
N PHE A 50 -0.10 -1.90 6.24
CA PHE A 50 0.59 -0.69 5.81
C PHE A 50 -0.08 0.53 6.46
N VAL A 51 0.76 1.43 7.00
CA VAL A 51 0.31 2.66 7.63
C VAL A 51 1.12 3.86 7.16
N ASP A 52 0.51 5.03 7.22
CA ASP A 52 1.19 6.29 6.95
C ASP A 52 2.14 6.70 8.09
N ASN A 53 2.73 7.88 7.97
CA ASN A 53 3.67 8.42 8.94
C ASN A 53 2.97 8.66 10.31
N GLN A 54 1.68 9.00 10.28
CA GLN A 54 0.81 9.28 11.43
C GLN A 54 0.17 8.02 12.05
N ASN A 55 0.44 6.84 11.49
CA ASN A 55 -0.16 5.55 11.86
C ASN A 55 -1.62 5.37 11.44
N HIS A 56 -2.11 6.14 10.46
CA HIS A 56 -3.38 5.83 9.81
C HIS A 56 -3.23 4.60 8.92
N LYS A 57 -4.23 3.70 8.99
CA LYS A 57 -4.27 2.49 8.18
C LYS A 57 -4.42 2.87 6.71
N LEU A 58 -3.46 2.46 5.88
CA LEU A 58 -3.56 2.59 4.42
C LEU A 58 -4.24 1.37 3.84
N THR A 59 -3.72 0.19 4.15
CA THR A 59 -4.29 -1.08 3.73
C THR A 59 -3.78 -2.21 4.62
N TRP A 60 -4.40 -3.38 4.49
CA TRP A 60 -3.92 -4.62 5.04
C TRP A 60 -4.12 -5.75 4.04
N MET A 61 -3.37 -6.83 4.19
CA MET A 61 -3.49 -8.01 3.34
C MET A 61 -3.33 -9.26 4.20
N ASN A 62 -4.23 -10.22 4.04
CA ASN A 62 -4.03 -11.56 4.57
C ASN A 62 -3.04 -12.35 3.70
N LYS A 63 -2.81 -13.62 4.06
CA LYS A 63 -1.85 -14.47 3.34
C LYS A 63 -2.20 -14.68 1.87
N GLU A 64 -3.49 -14.84 1.55
CA GLU A 64 -3.94 -15.10 0.18
C GLU A 64 -3.83 -13.85 -0.70
N GLU A 65 -4.20 -12.69 -0.14
CA GLU A 65 -4.06 -11.40 -0.81
C GLU A 65 -2.59 -11.07 -1.09
N VAL A 66 -1.68 -11.36 -0.14
CA VAL A 66 -0.23 -11.22 -0.37
C VAL A 66 0.23 -12.10 -1.53
N LEU A 67 -0.18 -13.38 -1.55
CA LEU A 67 0.20 -14.30 -2.63
C LEU A 67 -0.34 -13.85 -3.99
N ASN A 68 -1.57 -13.34 -4.04
CA ASN A 68 -2.15 -12.80 -5.26
C ASN A 68 -1.44 -11.52 -5.70
N PHE A 69 -1.06 -10.66 -4.75
CA PHE A 69 -0.28 -9.46 -5.03
C PHE A 69 1.09 -9.80 -5.62
N GLU A 70 1.79 -10.80 -5.08
CA GLU A 70 3.06 -11.30 -5.63
C GLU A 70 2.92 -11.75 -7.09
N LYS A 71 1.84 -12.48 -7.42
CA LYS A 71 1.56 -12.89 -8.82
C LYS A 71 1.28 -11.70 -9.75
N LEU A 72 0.78 -10.59 -9.21
CA LEU A 72 0.48 -9.38 -9.97
C LEU A 72 1.70 -8.45 -10.16
N MET A 73 2.75 -8.61 -9.34
CA MET A 73 3.96 -7.74 -9.41
C MET A 73 4.57 -7.61 -10.80
N PRO A 74 4.82 -8.69 -11.56
CA PRO A 74 5.47 -8.56 -12.87
C PRO A 74 4.65 -7.73 -13.86
N ARG A 75 3.32 -7.83 -13.76
CA ARG A 75 2.40 -7.07 -14.62
C ARG A 75 2.40 -5.59 -14.22
N LEU A 76 2.42 -5.29 -12.93
CA LEU A 76 2.52 -3.92 -12.43
C LEU A 76 3.84 -3.27 -12.85
N ASP A 77 4.96 -3.99 -12.73
CA ASP A 77 6.27 -3.50 -13.16
C ASP A 77 6.29 -3.16 -14.67
N THR A 78 5.64 -4.00 -15.48
CA THR A 78 5.49 -3.74 -16.92
C THR A 78 4.70 -2.47 -17.18
N TYR A 79 3.56 -2.26 -16.49
CA TYR A 79 2.77 -1.04 -16.63
C TYR A 79 3.54 0.22 -16.20
N PHE A 80 4.29 0.14 -15.09
CA PHE A 80 5.11 1.27 -14.64
C PHE A 80 6.21 1.59 -15.64
N SER A 81 6.84 0.58 -16.23
CA SER A 81 7.87 0.76 -17.27
C SER A 81 7.30 1.49 -18.50
N LEU A 82 6.16 1.01 -19.01
CA LEU A 82 5.47 1.65 -20.15
C LEU A 82 5.04 3.09 -19.84
N TYR A 83 4.57 3.35 -18.61
CA TYR A 83 4.22 4.69 -18.17
C TYR A 83 5.43 5.62 -18.16
N LEU A 84 6.57 5.16 -17.63
CA LEU A 84 7.81 5.93 -17.60
C LEU A 84 8.34 6.23 -19.00
N GLU A 85 8.25 5.28 -19.93
CA GLU A 85 8.60 5.49 -21.33
C GLU A 85 7.71 6.56 -21.99
N LYS A 86 6.39 6.45 -21.80
CA LYS A 86 5.43 7.45 -22.31
C LYS A 86 5.71 8.84 -21.72
N ALA A 87 5.97 8.92 -20.41
CA ALA A 87 6.26 10.18 -19.75
C ALA A 87 7.53 10.85 -20.29
N LYS A 88 8.58 10.07 -20.60
CA LYS A 88 9.80 10.57 -21.25
C LYS A 88 9.48 11.15 -22.64
N LYS A 89 8.78 10.40 -23.46
CA LYS A 89 8.41 10.83 -24.82
C LYS A 89 7.60 12.13 -24.82
N VAL A 90 6.59 12.22 -23.96
CA VAL A 90 5.78 13.45 -23.81
C VAL A 90 6.64 14.65 -23.38
N LYS A 91 7.64 14.44 -22.51
CA LYS A 91 8.55 15.50 -22.10
C LYS A 91 9.45 15.97 -23.24
N GLU A 92 9.91 15.06 -24.09
CA GLU A 92 10.70 15.37 -25.29
C GLU A 92 9.87 16.12 -26.33
N ASP A 93 8.67 15.63 -26.65
CA ASP A 93 7.74 16.26 -27.59
C ASP A 93 7.39 17.70 -27.15
N ASN A 94 7.08 17.90 -25.86
CA ASN A 94 6.82 19.23 -25.32
C ASN A 94 8.03 20.16 -25.38
N LYS A 95 9.25 19.61 -25.25
CA LYS A 95 10.48 20.41 -25.37
C LYS A 95 10.67 20.90 -26.80
N LEU A 96 10.47 20.03 -27.79
CA LEU A 96 10.55 20.38 -29.21
C LEU A 96 9.51 21.45 -29.57
N LEU A 97 8.25 21.26 -29.15
CA LEU A 97 7.18 22.25 -29.37
C LEU A 97 7.52 23.63 -28.80
N ASN A 98 8.07 23.67 -27.58
CA ASN A 98 8.47 24.94 -26.96
C ASN A 98 9.63 25.62 -27.72
N GLU A 99 10.60 24.83 -28.20
CA GLU A 99 11.69 25.34 -29.03
C GLU A 99 11.17 25.89 -30.37
N GLU A 100 10.25 25.19 -31.03
CA GLU A 100 9.60 25.64 -32.27
C GLU A 100 8.79 26.92 -32.07
N MET A 101 7.96 26.98 -31.02
CA MET A 101 7.22 28.21 -30.69
C MET A 101 8.16 29.39 -30.44
N SER A 102 9.24 29.18 -29.67
CA SER A 102 10.21 30.25 -29.40
C SER A 102 10.89 30.78 -30.66
N ARG A 103 11.16 29.92 -31.65
CA ARG A 103 11.71 30.35 -32.95
C ARG A 103 10.70 31.13 -33.76
N SER A 104 9.44 30.67 -33.82
CA SER A 104 8.37 31.35 -34.55
C SER A 104 8.00 32.74 -33.99
N LEU A 105 8.31 33.02 -32.73
CA LEU A 105 8.10 34.33 -32.09
C LEU A 105 9.26 35.32 -32.35
N HIS A 106 10.39 34.83 -32.86
CA HIS A 106 11.59 35.62 -33.15
C HIS A 106 11.84 35.82 -34.65
N GLU A 107 10.98 35.27 -35.51
CA GLU A 107 10.83 35.62 -36.94
C GLU A 107 9.70 36.65 -37.11
#